data_AF-A0A151EKJ6-F1
#
_entry.id   AF-A0A151EKJ6-F1
#
_cell.length_a   1.000
_cell.length_b   1.000
_cell.length_c   1.000
_cell.angle_alpha   90.00
_cell.angle_beta   90.00
_cell.angle_gamma   90.00
#
_symmetry.space_group_name_H-M   'P 1'
#
loop_
_entity.id
_entity.type
_entity.pdbx_description
1 polymer ?
#
loop_
_entity_poly.entity_id
_entity_poly.type
_entity_poly.pdbx_seq_one_letter_code
_entity_poly.pdbx_strand_id
1 'polypeptide(L)'
;MNDTNKQEPNTSKVIPAIAKLNKAGFLVIIITNQSAINRGLMSTQELVEIHMRMLTEIEKGGASVDAIYYCPHAPDEGCDCRKPKVGMFNQVNGDYMIDYPNSWFVGDFESDREVAEKVGLKFILAKGDGGLRKAVDIILK
;
A
#
# COMPACT_ATOMS: atom_id res chain seq x y z
N MET A 1 -10.04 -40.83 4.02
CA MET A 1 -10.59 -39.56 4.54
C MET A 1 -9.69 -38.48 3.97
N ASN A 2 -10.16 -37.80 2.92
CA ASN A 2 -9.28 -37.03 2.05
C ASN A 2 -8.77 -35.76 2.74
N ASP A 3 -7.46 -35.60 2.65
CA ASP A 3 -6.71 -34.38 2.83
C ASP A 3 -7.42 -33.18 2.18
N THR A 4 -7.75 -32.19 3.00
CA THR A 4 -7.88 -30.80 2.55
C THR A 4 -7.21 -29.92 3.59
N ASN A 5 -5.89 -30.06 3.69
CA ASN A 5 -5.04 -29.03 4.25
C ASN A 5 -4.99 -27.87 3.24
N LYS A 6 -6.10 -27.12 3.12
CA LYS A 6 -6.11 -25.82 2.46
C LYS A 6 -5.31 -24.90 3.37
N GLN A 7 -4.07 -24.60 2.99
CA GLN A 7 -3.38 -23.44 3.52
C GLN A 7 -4.31 -22.23 3.34
N GLU A 8 -4.83 -21.69 4.44
CA GLU A 8 -5.48 -20.39 4.41
C GLU A 8 -4.49 -19.38 3.83
N PRO A 9 -4.89 -18.57 2.85
CA PRO A 9 -3.96 -17.63 2.24
C PRO A 9 -3.46 -16.63 3.29
N ASN A 10 -2.17 -16.29 3.20
CA ASN A 10 -1.41 -15.38 4.07
C ASN A 10 -2.05 -13.97 4.28
N THR A 11 -3.15 -13.67 3.61
CA THR A 11 -4.03 -12.49 3.78
C THR A 11 -4.64 -12.38 5.18
N SER A 12 -4.73 -13.47 5.94
CA SER A 12 -5.49 -13.54 7.21
C SER A 12 -5.03 -12.55 8.30
N LYS A 13 -3.79 -12.04 8.23
CA LYS A 13 -3.25 -11.07 9.23
C LYS A 13 -3.16 -9.62 8.75
N VAL A 14 -3.35 -9.37 7.45
CA VAL A 14 -3.26 -8.03 6.86
C VAL A 14 -4.53 -7.23 7.16
N ILE A 15 -5.69 -7.83 6.88
CA ILE A 15 -6.99 -7.17 7.07
C ILE A 15 -7.21 -6.74 8.53
N PRO A 16 -6.98 -7.60 9.56
CA PRO A 16 -7.09 -7.14 10.95
C PRO A 16 -6.14 -6.00 11.31
N ALA A 17 -4.97 -5.90 10.65
CA ALA A 17 -4.02 -4.82 10.87
C ALA A 17 -4.55 -3.50 10.30
N ILE A 18 -5.12 -3.52 9.09
CA ILE A 18 -5.79 -2.37 8.48
C ILE A 18 -6.98 -1.93 9.34
N ALA A 19 -7.82 -2.87 9.79
CA ALA A 19 -8.97 -2.56 10.66
C ALA A 19 -8.56 -1.87 11.97
N LYS A 20 -7.40 -2.23 12.56
CA LYS A 20 -6.87 -1.54 13.74
C LYS A 20 -6.50 -0.08 13.43
N LEU A 21 -5.88 0.19 12.28
CA LEU A 21 -5.58 1.54 11.84
C LEU A 21 -6.85 2.35 11.60
N ASN A 22 -7.84 1.78 10.90
CA ASN A 22 -9.12 2.45 10.68
C ASN A 22 -9.80 2.81 12.01
N LYS A 23 -9.83 1.89 12.98
CA LYS A 23 -10.40 2.14 14.33
C LYS A 23 -9.66 3.21 15.12
N ALA A 24 -8.37 3.38 14.88
CA ALA A 24 -7.55 4.42 15.49
C ALA A 24 -7.68 5.78 14.76
N GLY A 25 -8.51 5.87 13.71
CA GLY A 25 -8.75 7.11 12.96
C GLY A 25 -7.71 7.42 11.89
N PHE A 26 -6.83 6.45 11.55
CA PHE A 26 -5.90 6.63 10.44
C PHE A 26 -6.58 6.43 9.10
N LEU A 27 -6.23 7.31 8.16
CA LEU A 27 -6.39 7.02 6.73
C LEU A 27 -5.40 5.92 6.33
N VAL A 28 -5.86 4.97 5.53
CA VAL A 28 -5.05 3.90 4.94
C VAL A 28 -5.04 4.08 3.43
N ILE A 29 -3.92 4.54 2.89
CA ILE A 29 -3.74 4.83 1.47
C ILE A 29 -2.66 3.91 0.89
N ILE A 30 -2.95 3.28 -0.26
CA ILE A 30 -1.99 2.43 -0.97
C ILE A 30 -1.30 3.26 -2.05
N ILE A 31 0.04 3.23 -2.08
CA ILE A 31 0.86 3.92 -3.08
C ILE A 31 1.82 2.91 -3.72
N THR A 32 1.66 2.62 -5.02
CA THR A 32 2.36 1.48 -5.67
C THR A 32 2.96 1.81 -7.04
N ASN A 33 4.09 1.18 -7.37
CA ASN A 33 4.68 1.26 -8.72
C ASN A 33 4.19 0.05 -9.54
N GLN A 34 3.42 0.28 -10.60
CA GLN A 34 2.80 -0.75 -11.47
C GLN A 34 3.38 -0.71 -12.89
N SER A 35 4.71 -0.84 -13.01
CA SER A 35 5.41 -0.78 -14.31
C SER A 35 5.01 -1.90 -15.29
N ALA A 36 4.30 -2.93 -14.82
CA ALA A 36 3.74 -3.95 -15.69
C ALA A 36 2.82 -3.36 -16.77
N ILE A 37 2.17 -2.22 -16.48
CA ILE A 37 1.29 -1.52 -17.41
C ILE A 37 2.04 -1.03 -18.64
N ASN A 38 3.00 -0.11 -18.47
CA ASN A 38 3.72 0.45 -19.62
C ASN A 38 4.73 -0.53 -20.23
N ARG A 39 5.01 -1.66 -19.56
CA ARG A 39 5.73 -2.80 -20.15
C ARG A 39 4.85 -3.71 -21.00
N GLY A 40 3.54 -3.47 -21.08
CA GLY A 40 2.58 -4.26 -21.86
C GLY A 40 2.29 -5.65 -21.27
N LEU A 41 2.61 -5.86 -19.99
CA LEU A 41 2.40 -7.14 -19.28
C LEU A 41 1.05 -7.20 -18.56
N MET A 42 0.39 -6.06 -18.42
CA MET A 42 -0.90 -5.90 -17.76
C MET A 42 -1.60 -4.66 -18.33
N SER A 43 -2.90 -4.72 -18.54
CA SER A 43 -3.72 -3.56 -18.88
C SER A 43 -4.16 -2.80 -17.63
N THR A 44 -4.50 -1.53 -17.79
CA THR A 44 -5.11 -0.75 -16.69
C THR A 44 -6.41 -1.39 -16.20
N GLN A 45 -7.19 -2.02 -17.09
CA GLN A 45 -8.42 -2.70 -16.72
C GLN A 45 -8.17 -3.91 -15.80
N GLU A 46 -7.16 -4.72 -16.11
CA GLU A 46 -6.76 -5.85 -15.25
C GLU A 46 -6.28 -5.36 -13.87
N LEU A 47 -5.54 -4.25 -13.82
CA LEU A 47 -5.14 -3.65 -12.53
C LEU A 47 -6.37 -3.22 -11.72
N VAL A 48 -7.35 -2.57 -12.36
CA VAL A 48 -8.60 -2.16 -11.70
C VAL A 48 -9.35 -3.38 -11.16
N GLU A 49 -9.43 -4.47 -11.92
CA GLU A 49 -10.06 -5.71 -11.44
C GLU A 49 -9.34 -6.32 -10.25
N ILE A 50 -8.00 -6.30 -10.25
CA ILE A 50 -7.18 -6.73 -9.10
C ILE A 50 -7.49 -5.87 -7.87
N HIS A 51 -7.48 -4.53 -8.03
CA HIS A 51 -7.79 -3.61 -6.95
C HIS A 51 -9.20 -3.82 -6.41
N MET A 52 -10.21 -3.98 -7.26
CA MET A 52 -11.59 -4.20 -6.85
C MET A 52 -11.75 -5.49 -6.05
N ARG A 53 -11.10 -6.58 -6.47
CA ARG A 53 -11.10 -7.83 -5.71
C ARG A 53 -10.41 -7.66 -4.36
N MET A 54 -9.27 -6.99 -4.32
CA MET A 54 -8.55 -6.70 -3.08
C MET A 54 -9.41 -5.89 -2.10
N LEU A 55 -10.02 -4.79 -2.57
CA LEU A 55 -10.90 -3.94 -1.76
C LEU A 55 -12.12 -4.72 -1.25
N THR A 56 -12.75 -5.52 -2.10
CA THR A 56 -13.89 -6.36 -1.71
C THR A 56 -13.54 -7.30 -0.56
N GLU A 57 -12.38 -7.94 -0.60
CA GLU A 57 -11.95 -8.86 0.48
C GLU A 57 -11.58 -8.10 1.76
N ILE A 58 -10.96 -6.91 1.65
CA ILE A 58 -10.68 -6.02 2.78
C ILE A 58 -11.98 -5.59 3.48
N GLU A 59 -12.98 -5.15 2.71
CA GLU A 59 -14.29 -4.73 3.20
C GLU A 59 -15.05 -5.87 3.89
N LYS A 60 -15.08 -7.06 3.27
CA LYS A 60 -15.70 -8.27 3.88
C LYS A 60 -15.09 -8.61 5.23
N GLY A 61 -13.81 -8.31 5.43
CA GLY A 61 -13.13 -8.52 6.71
C GLY A 61 -13.18 -7.33 7.67
N GLY A 62 -14.01 -6.32 7.41
CA GLY A 62 -14.28 -5.21 8.32
C GLY A 62 -13.18 -4.15 8.37
N ALA A 63 -12.43 -4.00 7.29
CA ALA A 63 -11.41 -2.98 7.11
C ALA A 63 -11.72 -2.12 5.87
N SER A 64 -11.02 -0.99 5.72
CA SER A 64 -11.15 -0.12 4.55
C SER A 64 -9.82 0.48 4.12
N VAL A 65 -9.71 0.78 2.84
CA VAL A 65 -8.62 1.55 2.22
C VAL A 65 -9.26 2.78 1.59
N ASP A 66 -8.74 3.95 1.93
CA ASP A 66 -9.32 5.24 1.54
C ASP A 66 -8.99 5.63 0.10
N ALA A 67 -7.81 5.23 -0.39
CA ALA A 67 -7.40 5.45 -1.77
C ALA A 67 -6.27 4.52 -2.22
N ILE A 68 -6.15 4.39 -3.54
CA ILE A 68 -5.04 3.72 -4.20
C ILE A 68 -4.46 4.64 -5.28
N TYR A 69 -3.19 4.98 -5.15
CA TYR A 69 -2.41 5.71 -6.15
C TYR A 69 -1.38 4.76 -6.76
N TYR A 70 -1.23 4.81 -8.08
CA TYR A 70 -0.25 3.99 -8.76
C TYR A 70 0.48 4.73 -9.88
N CYS A 71 1.75 4.36 -10.09
CA CYS A 71 2.54 4.81 -11.22
C CYS A 71 2.65 3.67 -12.26
N PRO A 72 2.12 3.83 -13.50
CA PRO A 72 2.19 2.79 -14.53
C PRO A 72 3.54 2.71 -15.24
N HIS A 73 4.40 3.72 -15.07
CA HIS A 73 5.62 3.90 -15.83
C HIS A 73 6.76 2.95 -15.44
N ALA A 74 7.50 2.51 -16.44
CA ALA A 74 8.81 1.89 -16.34
C ALA A 74 9.87 2.89 -15.83
N PRO A 75 11.02 2.40 -15.31
CA PRO A 75 12.05 3.25 -14.71
C PRO A 75 12.64 4.33 -15.63
N ASP A 76 12.67 4.09 -16.93
CA ASP A 76 13.32 4.90 -17.96
C ASP A 76 12.41 5.94 -18.63
N GLU A 77 11.11 5.95 -18.31
CA GLU A 77 10.13 6.88 -18.91
C GLU A 77 10.16 8.30 -18.33
N GLY A 78 11.02 8.59 -17.34
CA GLY A 78 11.24 9.95 -16.84
C GLY A 78 10.09 10.59 -16.06
N CYS A 79 8.98 9.89 -15.82
CA CYS A 79 7.79 10.42 -15.12
C CYS A 79 8.08 10.94 -13.69
N ASP A 80 7.21 11.79 -13.13
CA ASP A 80 7.38 12.35 -11.78
C ASP A 80 6.69 11.58 -10.65
N CYS A 81 5.85 10.60 -11.00
CA CYS A 81 5.05 9.86 -10.03
C CYS A 81 5.75 8.60 -9.48
N ARG A 82 6.67 7.98 -10.23
CA ARG A 82 7.33 6.73 -9.82
C ARG A 82 8.19 6.93 -8.57
N LYS A 83 7.93 6.17 -7.50
CA LYS A 83 8.81 6.15 -6.31
C LYS A 83 10.23 5.77 -6.74
N PRO A 84 11.28 6.51 -6.31
CA PRO A 84 11.33 7.38 -5.13
C PRO A 84 11.03 8.88 -5.39
N LYS A 85 10.39 9.23 -6.52
CA LYS A 85 9.88 10.59 -6.72
C LYS A 85 8.58 10.81 -5.93
N VAL A 86 8.29 12.08 -5.64
CA VAL A 86 7.22 12.48 -4.72
C VAL A 86 5.87 12.75 -5.41
N GLY A 87 5.76 12.57 -6.72
CA GLY A 87 4.56 12.97 -7.48
C GLY A 87 3.25 12.34 -6.98
N MET A 88 3.24 11.04 -6.66
CA MET A 88 2.04 10.40 -6.08
C MET A 88 1.71 10.94 -4.68
N PHE A 89 2.73 11.29 -3.88
CA PHE A 89 2.51 11.87 -2.56
C PHE A 89 1.91 13.28 -2.67
N ASN A 90 2.38 14.09 -3.61
CA ASN A 90 1.78 15.40 -3.87
C ASN A 90 0.29 15.29 -4.24
N GLN A 91 -0.10 14.27 -5.02
CA GLN A 91 -1.51 13.99 -5.34
C GLN A 91 -2.29 13.63 -4.07
N VAL A 92 -1.78 12.66 -3.29
CA VAL A 92 -2.36 12.27 -2.00
C VAL A 92 -2.57 13.47 -1.07
N ASN A 93 -1.57 14.36 -0.99
CA ASN A 93 -1.68 15.55 -0.15
C ASN A 93 -2.71 16.56 -0.69
N GLY A 94 -2.83 16.69 -2.01
CA GLY A 94 -3.86 17.52 -2.63
C GLY A 94 -5.27 17.04 -2.33
N ASP A 95 -5.49 15.73 -2.31
CA ASP A 95 -6.81 15.13 -2.11
C ASP A 95 -7.19 15.01 -0.63
N TYR A 96 -6.21 14.75 0.26
CA TYR A 96 -6.47 14.42 1.67
C TYR A 96 -5.84 15.37 2.71
N MET A 97 -5.01 16.35 2.30
CA MET A 97 -4.33 17.29 3.21
C MET A 97 -3.58 16.56 4.34
N ILE A 98 -2.67 15.66 3.97
CA ILE A 98 -2.01 14.75 4.92
C ILE A 98 -0.98 15.48 5.79
N ASP A 99 -1.04 15.24 7.10
CA ASP A 99 0.01 15.59 8.05
C ASP A 99 1.15 14.55 8.00
N TYR A 100 2.10 14.73 7.08
CA TYR A 100 3.20 13.78 6.87
C TYR A 100 4.08 13.54 8.12
N PRO A 101 4.48 14.56 8.90
CA PRO A 101 5.23 14.35 10.14
C PRO A 101 4.56 13.41 11.15
N ASN A 102 3.22 13.37 11.16
CA ASN A 102 2.42 12.48 12.02
C ASN A 102 1.87 11.26 11.28
N SER A 103 2.42 10.94 10.11
CA SER A 103 2.03 9.80 9.29
C SER A 103 3.20 8.83 9.09
N TRP A 104 2.88 7.62 8.62
CA TRP A 104 3.85 6.55 8.38
C TRP A 104 3.76 6.03 6.95
N PHE A 105 4.91 5.68 6.38
CA PHE A 105 4.99 4.91 5.15
C PHE A 105 5.55 3.52 5.44
N VAL A 106 4.78 2.49 5.08
CA VAL A 106 5.15 1.09 5.29
C VAL A 106 5.46 0.48 3.94
N GLY A 107 6.70 0.06 3.72
CA GLY A 107 7.16 -0.48 2.45
C GLY A 107 8.31 -1.47 2.59
N ASP A 108 8.69 -2.10 1.50
CA ASP A 108 9.68 -3.18 1.46
C ASP A 108 10.90 -2.85 0.59
N PHE A 109 10.81 -1.82 -0.24
CA PHE A 109 11.90 -1.37 -1.12
C PHE A 109 12.60 -0.12 -0.58
N GLU A 110 13.85 0.06 -1.01
CA GLU A 110 14.61 1.26 -0.68
C GLU A 110 13.97 2.53 -1.26
N SER A 111 13.33 2.42 -2.43
CA SER A 111 12.59 3.53 -3.03
C SER A 111 11.41 4.01 -2.18
N ASP A 112 10.87 3.15 -1.30
CA ASP A 112 9.84 3.52 -0.34
C ASP A 112 10.43 4.33 0.83
N ARG A 113 11.62 3.94 1.32
CA ARG A 113 12.34 4.72 2.33
C ARG A 113 12.69 6.09 1.80
N GLU A 114 13.33 6.15 0.63
CA GLU A 114 13.79 7.40 0.05
C GLU A 114 12.66 8.40 -0.17
N VAL A 115 11.49 7.95 -0.64
CA VAL A 115 10.37 8.86 -0.83
C VAL A 115 9.77 9.30 0.50
N ALA A 116 9.69 8.41 1.50
CA ALA A 116 9.22 8.74 2.82
C ALA A 116 10.10 9.84 3.46
N GLU A 117 11.42 9.70 3.36
CA GLU A 117 12.37 10.71 3.84
C GLU A 117 12.19 12.06 3.12
N LYS A 118 12.02 12.05 1.79
CA LYS A 118 11.81 13.28 0.99
C LYS A 118 10.55 14.05 1.39
N VAL A 119 9.48 13.36 1.78
CA VAL A 119 8.20 14.00 2.16
C VAL A 119 8.02 14.19 3.67
N GLY A 120 8.99 13.74 4.48
CA GLY A 120 8.94 13.86 5.94
C GLY A 120 8.05 12.82 6.65
N LEU A 121 7.81 11.67 6.02
CA LEU A 121 7.10 10.53 6.61
C LEU A 121 8.04 9.67 7.47
N LYS A 122 7.48 9.07 8.54
CA LYS A 122 8.18 8.01 9.28
C LYS A 122 8.15 6.72 8.46
N PHE A 123 9.32 6.14 8.16
CA PHE A 123 9.38 4.89 7.39
C PHE A 123 9.46 3.65 8.28
N ILE A 124 8.67 2.62 7.97
CA ILE A 124 8.78 1.29 8.56
C ILE A 124 9.02 0.27 7.46
N LEU A 125 10.14 -0.44 7.57
CA LEU A 125 10.47 -1.55 6.67
C LEU A 125 9.61 -2.78 7.00
N ALA A 126 8.82 -3.23 6.04
CA ALA A 126 7.96 -4.40 6.15
C ALA A 126 8.41 -5.50 5.17
N LYS A 127 9.41 -6.29 5.56
CA LYS A 127 9.84 -7.48 4.79
C LYS A 127 9.23 -8.77 5.33
N GLY A 128 8.84 -9.66 4.41
CA GLY A 128 8.38 -11.02 4.71
C GLY A 128 7.02 -11.08 5.43
N ASP A 129 6.69 -12.28 5.92
CA ASP A 129 5.38 -12.56 6.50
C ASP A 129 5.11 -11.74 7.77
N GLY A 130 3.99 -11.02 7.76
CA GLY A 130 3.51 -10.23 8.90
C GLY A 130 4.17 -8.86 9.06
N GLY A 131 4.87 -8.34 8.04
CA GLY A 131 5.48 -7.01 8.05
C GLY A 131 4.50 -5.90 8.46
N LEU A 132 3.34 -5.82 7.80
CA LEU A 132 2.32 -4.82 8.11
C LEU A 132 1.80 -4.94 9.56
N ARG A 133 1.56 -6.16 10.05
CA ARG A 133 1.09 -6.37 11.43
C ARG A 133 2.07 -5.77 12.44
N LYS A 134 3.37 -6.04 12.27
CA LYS A 134 4.41 -5.50 13.15
C LYS A 134 4.49 -3.97 13.04
N ALA A 135 4.32 -3.42 11.83
CA ALA A 135 4.28 -1.97 11.62
C ALA A 135 3.10 -1.34 12.37
N VAL A 136 1.90 -1.91 12.29
CA VAL A 136 0.72 -1.43 13.02
C VAL A 136 0.94 -1.50 14.54
N ASP A 137 1.55 -2.57 15.04
CA ASP A 137 1.91 -2.68 16.47
C ASP A 137 2.96 -1.62 16.90
N ILE A 138 3.70 -0.99 15.98
CA ILE A 138 4.61 0.14 16.25
C ILE A 138 3.86 1.47 16.19
N ILE A 139 2.97 1.63 15.20
CA ILE A 139 2.21 2.87 14.96
C ILE A 139 1.23 3.16 16.11
N LEU A 140 0.60 2.12 16.67
CA LEU A 140 -0.45 2.24 17.68
C LEU A 140 0.07 2.12 19.13
N LYS A 141 1.39 2.18 19.34
CA LYS A 141 1.99 2.25 20.67
C LYS A 141 2.17 3.70 21.10
#